data_AF-A0A4U2ZXP4-F1
#
_entry.id   AF-A0A4U2ZXP4-F1
#
_cell.length_a   1.000
_cell.length_b   1.000
_cell.length_c   1.000
_cell.angle_alpha   90.00
_cell.angle_beta   90.00
_cell.angle_gamma   90.00
#
_symmetry.space_group_name_H-M   'P 1'
#
loop_
_entity.id
_entity.type
_entity.pdbx_description
1 polymer ?
#
loop_
_entity_poly.entity_id
_entity_poly.type
_entity_poly.pdbx_seq_one_letter_code
_entity_poly.pdbx_strand_id
1 'polypeptide(L)'
;AIYFLLKNPDKLKKAYEEVDRVLTDPTPTYQQVMELKYIRMILNESLRLWPTAPAFSLYAKEDTVIGGKYPIKKGEDRISVLIPQLHRDKDAWGDNVEEFQPERFEELDKVPHH
;
A
#
# COMPACT_ATOMS: atom_id res chain seq x y z
N ALA A 1 -1.59 8.16 -6.88
CA ALA A 1 -0.46 7.98 -7.81
C ALA A 1 -0.03 9.29 -8.47
N ILE A 2 -0.79 9.86 -9.43
CA ILE A 2 -0.34 11.05 -10.18
C ILE A 2 0.05 12.23 -9.26
N TYR A 3 -0.76 12.53 -8.24
CA TYR A 3 -0.41 13.54 -7.22
C TYR A 3 1.00 13.34 -6.63
N PHE A 4 1.32 12.12 -6.21
CA PHE A 4 2.61 11.79 -5.63
C PHE A 4 3.76 11.91 -6.63
N LEU A 5 3.55 11.49 -7.88
CA LEU A 5 4.55 11.66 -8.93
C LEU A 5 4.85 13.14 -9.22
N LEU A 6 3.83 13.99 -9.30
CA LEU A 6 4.03 15.42 -9.51
C LEU A 6 4.75 16.10 -8.33
N LYS A 7 4.63 15.55 -7.12
CA LYS A 7 5.36 16.01 -5.93
C LYS A 7 6.76 15.41 -5.78
N ASN A 8 7.10 14.39 -6.58
CA ASN A 8 8.38 13.71 -6.51
C ASN A 8 8.98 13.52 -7.91
N PRO A 9 9.60 14.57 -8.49
CA PRO A 9 10.07 14.57 -9.87
C PRO A 9 11.09 13.48 -10.19
N ASP A 10 11.91 13.09 -9.23
CA ASP A 10 12.89 12.01 -9.36
C ASP A 10 12.21 10.65 -9.54
N LYS A 11 11.14 10.37 -8.78
CA LYS A 11 10.33 9.16 -8.97
C LYS A 11 9.55 9.20 -10.28
N LEU A 12 9.04 10.37 -10.68
CA LEU A 12 8.39 10.53 -12.00
C LEU A 12 9.36 10.26 -13.15
N LYS A 13 10.60 10.74 -13.07
CA LYS A 13 11.63 10.46 -14.07
C LYS A 13 11.89 8.96 -14.20
N LYS A 14 12.08 8.25 -13.09
CA LYS A 14 12.28 6.78 -13.06
C LYS A 14 11.06 6.02 -13.62
N ALA A 15 9.85 6.54 -13.43
CA ALA A 15 8.63 5.99 -14.03
C ALA A 15 8.63 6.12 -15.56
N TYR A 16 9.01 7.29 -16.09
CA TYR A 16 9.18 7.48 -17.53
C TYR A 16 10.26 6.55 -18.10
N GLU A 17 11.42 6.44 -17.45
CA GLU A 17 12.50 5.55 -17.89
C GLU A 17 12.05 4.08 -17.97
N GLU A 18 11.18 3.61 -17.05
CA GLU A 18 10.59 2.28 -17.16
C GLU A 18 9.58 2.18 -18.31
N VAL A 19 8.67 3.15 -18.44
CA VAL A 19 7.65 3.14 -19.49
C VAL A 19 8.28 3.18 -20.88
N ASP A 20 9.24 4.06 -21.11
CA ASP A 20 9.95 4.19 -22.40
C ASP A 20 10.72 2.93 -22.77
N ARG A 21 11.22 2.19 -21.77
CA ARG A 21 11.93 0.92 -21.96
C ARG A 21 10.99 -0.25 -22.24
N VAL A 22 9.83 -0.30 -21.59
CA VAL A 22 8.94 -1.47 -21.58
C VAL A 22 7.81 -1.36 -22.62
N LEU A 23 7.19 -0.18 -22.74
CA LEU A 23 6.04 0.03 -23.63
C LEU A 23 6.49 0.45 -25.03
N THR A 24 7.11 -0.49 -25.75
CA THR A 24 7.67 -0.24 -27.09
C THR A 24 6.65 -0.35 -28.22
N ASP A 25 5.48 -0.95 -27.95
CA ASP A 25 4.41 -1.11 -28.93
C ASP A 25 3.43 0.08 -28.93
N PRO A 26 2.75 0.37 -30.06
CA PRO A 26 1.74 1.42 -30.13
C PRO A 26 0.61 1.27 -29.09
N THR A 27 0.30 0.02 -28.74
CA THR A 27 -0.66 -0.34 -27.69
C THR A 27 0.00 -1.32 -26.74
N PRO A 28 0.00 -1.07 -25.41
CA PRO A 28 0.59 -1.98 -24.44
C PRO A 28 -0.01 -3.38 -24.49
N THR A 29 0.84 -4.38 -24.57
CA THR A 29 0.45 -5.80 -24.43
C THR A 29 0.34 -6.20 -22.96
N TYR A 30 -0.36 -7.31 -22.70
CA TYR A 30 -0.44 -7.88 -21.35
C TYR A 30 0.94 -8.14 -20.73
N GLN A 31 1.86 -8.69 -21.53
CA GLN A 31 3.21 -9.00 -21.05
C GLN A 31 3.99 -7.75 -20.67
N GLN A 32 3.92 -6.69 -21.49
CA GLN A 32 4.55 -5.41 -21.19
C GLN A 32 4.00 -4.78 -19.90
N VAL A 33 2.67 -4.83 -19.70
CA VAL A 33 2.06 -4.32 -18.47
C VAL A 33 2.54 -5.10 -17.24
N MET A 34 2.80 -6.40 -17.37
CA MET A 34 3.35 -7.21 -16.28
C MET A 34 4.82 -6.87 -15.96
N GLU A 35 5.56 -6.30 -16.91
CA GLU A 35 6.95 -5.88 -16.75
C GLU A 35 7.12 -4.47 -16.14
N LEU A 36 6.03 -3.71 -15.98
CA LEU A 36 6.02 -2.38 -15.33
C LEU A 36 6.15 -2.49 -13.79
N LYS A 37 7.32 -2.92 -13.32
CA LYS A 37 7.60 -3.19 -11.90
C LYS A 37 7.57 -1.92 -11.06
N TYR A 38 8.24 -0.86 -11.49
CA TYR A 38 8.33 0.39 -10.76
C TYR A 38 6.99 1.14 -10.75
N ILE A 39 6.21 1.09 -11.83
CA ILE A 39 4.82 1.57 -11.82
C ILE A 39 3.99 0.81 -10.78
N ARG A 40 4.14 -0.51 -10.66
CA ARG A 40 3.44 -1.30 -9.63
C ARG A 40 3.85 -0.85 -8.21
N MET A 41 5.13 -0.59 -7.99
CA MET A 41 5.63 -0.05 -6.72
C MET A 41 5.01 1.32 -6.39
N ILE A 42 4.91 2.22 -7.37
CA ILE A 42 4.25 3.53 -7.25
C ILE A 42 2.77 3.38 -6.84
N LEU A 43 2.07 2.41 -7.44
CA LEU A 43 0.67 2.13 -7.11
C LEU A 43 0.53 1.61 -5.69
N ASN A 44 1.36 0.66 -5.29
CA ASN A 44 1.36 0.11 -3.92
C ASN A 44 1.69 1.18 -2.89
N GLU A 45 2.71 1.99 -3.11
CA GLU A 45 3.09 3.07 -2.18
C GLU A 45 2.03 4.17 -2.12
N SER A 46 1.34 4.44 -3.24
CA SER A 46 0.18 5.34 -3.22
C SER A 46 -0.94 4.81 -2.34
N LEU A 47 -1.22 3.51 -2.39
CA LEU A 47 -2.24 2.85 -1.58
C LEU A 47 -1.81 2.67 -0.12
N ARG A 48 -0.51 2.57 0.15
CA ARG A 48 0.03 2.61 1.51
C ARG A 48 -0.35 3.93 2.17
N LEU A 49 0.02 5.05 1.55
CA LEU A 49 -0.23 6.38 2.10
C LEU A 49 -1.71 6.77 2.08
N TRP A 50 -2.42 6.48 0.99
CA TRP A 50 -3.83 6.86 0.81
C TRP A 50 -4.63 5.72 0.15
N PRO A 51 -5.02 4.70 0.93
CA PRO A 51 -5.92 3.66 0.44
C PRO A 51 -7.27 4.29 0.07
N THR A 52 -7.78 3.98 -1.12
CA THR A 52 -9.02 4.57 -1.65
C THR A 52 -10.28 4.08 -0.93
N ALA A 53 -10.20 2.90 -0.31
CA ALA A 53 -11.17 2.42 0.68
C ALA A 53 -10.46 2.40 2.05
N PRO A 54 -10.61 3.45 2.88
CA PRO A 54 -9.72 3.68 4.02
C PRO A 54 -10.06 2.86 5.27
N ALA A 55 -11.22 2.21 5.32
CA ALA A 55 -11.62 1.40 6.46
C ALA A 55 -12.55 0.27 6.07
N PHE A 56 -12.53 -0.80 6.87
CA PHE A 56 -13.55 -1.85 6.87
C PHE A 56 -13.86 -2.25 8.31
N SER A 57 -15.02 -2.87 8.50
CA SER A 57 -15.51 -3.27 9.82
C SER A 57 -15.59 -4.79 9.96
N LEU A 58 -15.16 -5.27 11.12
CA LEU A 58 -15.24 -6.65 11.56
C LEU A 58 -16.19 -6.75 12.77
N TYR A 59 -16.58 -7.97 13.10
CA TYR A 59 -17.34 -8.30 14.31
C TYR A 59 -16.87 -9.65 14.84
N ALA A 60 -16.98 -9.84 16.16
CA ALA A 60 -16.62 -11.10 16.79
C ALA A 60 -17.71 -12.16 16.51
N LYS A 61 -17.28 -13.33 16.00
CA LYS A 61 -18.18 -14.48 15.79
C LYS A 61 -18.55 -15.16 17.10
N GLU A 62 -17.67 -15.10 18.09
CA GLU A 62 -17.85 -15.56 19.46
C GLU A 62 -17.16 -14.57 20.42
N ASP A 63 -17.52 -14.58 21.70
CA ASP A 63 -16.83 -13.79 22.72
C ASP A 63 -15.33 -14.07 22.71
N THR A 64 -14.51 -13.02 22.70
CA THR A 64 -13.05 -13.16 22.56
C THR A 64 -12.31 -12.02 23.24
N VAL A 65 -10.97 -12.10 23.27
CA VAL A 65 -10.09 -11.05 23.79
C VAL A 65 -9.03 -10.69 22.73
N ILE A 66 -9.05 -9.46 22.25
CA ILE A 66 -8.05 -8.96 21.29
C ILE A 66 -6.81 -8.49 22.03
N GLY A 67 -5.64 -8.89 21.53
CA GLY A 67 -4.34 -8.50 22.09
C GLY A 67 -4.13 -8.91 23.55
N GLY A 68 -4.85 -9.93 24.02
CA GLY A 68 -4.83 -10.37 25.43
C GLY A 68 -5.37 -9.35 26.43
N LYS A 69 -5.98 -8.25 25.97
CA LYS A 69 -6.34 -7.09 26.80
C LYS A 69 -7.77 -6.61 26.64
N TYR A 70 -8.32 -6.66 25.42
CA TYR A 70 -9.62 -6.03 25.12
C TYR A 70 -10.69 -7.10 24.92
N PRO A 71 -11.58 -7.33 25.90
CA PRO A 71 -12.69 -8.27 25.73
C PRO A 71 -13.71 -7.70 24.74
N ILE A 72 -14.15 -8.54 23.80
CA ILE A 72 -15.08 -8.21 22.72
C ILE A 72 -16.24 -9.21 22.78
N LYS A 73 -17.47 -8.68 22.77
CA LYS A 73 -18.69 -9.49 22.81
C LYS A 73 -19.17 -9.86 21.41
N LYS A 74 -19.67 -11.09 21.28
CA LYS A 74 -20.23 -11.60 20.03
C LYS A 74 -21.34 -10.68 19.51
N GLY A 75 -21.19 -10.17 18.29
CA GLY A 75 -22.22 -9.42 17.57
C GLY A 75 -22.57 -8.03 18.10
N GLU A 76 -22.15 -7.66 19.31
CA GLU A 76 -22.40 -6.34 19.91
C GLU A 76 -21.34 -5.31 19.48
N ASP A 77 -20.07 -5.70 19.54
CA ASP A 77 -18.96 -4.82 19.21
C ASP A 77 -18.60 -4.87 17.73
N ARG A 78 -18.38 -3.68 17.14
CA ARG A 78 -17.81 -3.52 15.79
C ARG A 78 -16.39 -3.02 15.91
N ILE A 79 -15.48 -3.68 15.20
CA ILE A 79 -14.06 -3.32 15.16
C ILE A 79 -13.77 -2.73 13.79
N SER A 80 -13.31 -1.49 13.75
CA SER A 80 -12.90 -0.85 12.50
C SER A 80 -11.39 -0.93 12.33
N VAL A 81 -10.96 -1.41 11.16
CA VAL A 81 -9.57 -1.35 10.75
C VAL A 81 -9.34 -0.05 10.00
N LEU A 82 -8.54 0.85 10.56
CA LEU A 82 -8.18 2.13 9.97
C LEU A 82 -6.92 1.96 9.12
N ILE A 83 -7.11 1.68 7.83
CA ILE A 83 -6.04 1.27 6.92
C ILE A 83 -4.95 2.35 6.76
N PRO A 84 -5.25 3.66 6.57
CA PRO A 84 -4.21 4.69 6.50
C PRO A 84 -3.33 4.76 7.75
N GLN A 85 -3.88 4.42 8.91
CA GLN A 85 -3.18 4.43 10.19
C GLN A 85 -2.31 3.18 10.35
N LEU A 86 -2.86 2.02 9.99
CA LEU A 86 -2.14 0.75 9.90
C LEU A 86 -0.92 0.87 8.99
N HIS A 87 -1.09 1.50 7.82
CA HIS A 87 -0.03 1.71 6.84
C HIS A 87 1.01 2.78 7.25
N ARG A 88 0.86 3.37 8.44
CA ARG A 88 1.79 4.33 9.06
C ARG A 88 2.34 3.86 10.40
N ASP A 89 2.12 2.59 10.75
CA ASP A 89 2.73 2.01 11.94
C ASP A 89 4.27 2.04 11.80
N LYS A 90 4.94 2.79 12.69
CA LYS A 90 6.39 2.98 12.65
C LYS A 90 7.16 1.73 13.04
N ASP A 91 6.58 0.87 13.87
CA ASP A 91 7.22 -0.38 14.27
C ASP A 91 7.32 -1.34 13.07
N ALA A 92 6.37 -1.21 12.13
CA ALA A 92 6.35 -1.97 10.90
C ALA A 92 7.12 -1.30 9.75
N TRP A 93 6.94 0.02 9.56
CA TRP A 93 7.40 0.73 8.35
C TRP A 93 8.66 1.60 8.55
N GLY A 94 9.16 1.70 9.79
CA GLY A 94 10.22 2.62 10.18
C GLY A 94 9.72 4.05 10.42
N ASP A 95 10.63 5.00 10.66
CA ASP A 95 10.23 6.36 11.06
C ASP A 95 9.68 7.23 9.93
N ASN A 96 10.09 6.97 8.69
CA ASN A 96 9.79 7.81 7.53
C ASN A 96 8.46 7.44 6.84
N VAL A 97 7.43 7.10 7.62
CA VAL A 97 6.14 6.59 7.12
C VAL A 97 5.35 7.55 6.24
N GLU A 98 5.59 8.86 6.33
CA GLU A 98 4.91 9.86 5.50
C GLU A 98 5.61 10.10 4.16
N GLU A 99 6.83 9.60 3.97
CA GLU A 99 7.56 9.75 2.72
C GLU A 99 6.97 8.83 1.64
N PHE A 100 6.88 9.35 0.42
CA PHE A 100 6.51 8.57 -0.75
C PHE A 100 7.76 7.87 -1.32
N GLN A 101 7.95 6.61 -0.94
CA GLN A 101 9.11 5.80 -1.30
C GLN A 101 8.66 4.48 -1.97
N PRO A 102 8.47 4.46 -3.30
CA PRO A 102 8.08 3.24 -4.03
C PRO A 102 8.98 2.04 -3.76
N GLU A 103 10.28 2.27 -3.51
CA GLU A 103 11.30 1.26 -3.20
C GLU A 103 10.95 0.35 -2.02
N ARG A 104 10.04 0.76 -1.12
CA ARG A 104 9.51 -0.13 -0.06
C ARG A 104 8.88 -1.41 -0.59
N PHE A 105 8.40 -1.39 -1.83
CA PHE A 105 7.74 -2.52 -2.49
C PHE A 105 8.62 -3.22 -3.52
N GLU A 106 9.94 -2.99 -3.51
CA GLU A 106 10.88 -3.69 -4.40
C GLU A 106 10.98 -5.18 -4.06
N GLU A 107 11.04 -5.49 -2.77
CA GLU A 107 11.07 -6.85 -2.23
C GLU A 107 9.78 -7.09 -1.43
N LEU A 108 8.80 -7.75 -2.04
CA LEU A 108 7.47 -7.93 -1.47
C LEU A 108 7.47 -8.76 -0.18
N ASP A 109 8.47 -9.62 0.01
CA ASP A 109 8.71 -10.40 1.22
C ASP A 109 9.20 -9.56 2.41
N LYS A 110 9.72 -8.35 2.15
CA LYS A 110 10.09 -7.39 3.18
C LYS A 110 8.96 -6.45 3.59
N VAL A 111 7.83 -6.48 2.87
CA VAL A 111 6.66 -5.67 3.21
C VAL A 111 6.04 -6.22 4.50
N PRO A 112 5.78 -5.38 5.52
CA PRO A 112 5.24 -5.85 6.79
C PRO A 112 3.92 -6.61 6.63
N HIS A 113 3.85 -7.77 7.28
CA HIS A 113 2.61 -8.53 7.42
C HIS A 113 1.88 -8.03 8.67
N HIS A 114 0.74 -7.38 8.46
CA HIS A 114 -0.19 -6.95 9.51
C HIS A 114 -1.34 -7.94 9.66
#